data_AF-A0A1W9LIH3-F1
#
_entry.id   AF-A0A1W9LIH3-F1
#
_cell.length_a   1.000
_cell.length_b   1.000
_cell.length_c   1.000
_cell.angle_alpha   90.00
_cell.angle_beta   90.00
_cell.angle_gamma   90.00
#
_symmetry.space_group_name_H-M   'P 1'
#
loop_
_entity.id
_entity.type
_entity.pdbx_description
1 polymer ?
#
loop_
_entity_poly.entity_id
_entity_poly.type
_entity_poly.pdbx_seq_one_letter_code
_entity_poly.pdbx_strand_id
1 'polypeptide(L)'
;MGEIFEVKSNEGAYILDITPEAFRQRLSRARKLIRKFMQKNCGLINSENPCHCTRFAPSAVKTGWIKPEKLIFANHECKHQAGDFDESYFHEIDELNRISTLFRSHLDYAAPETFIGSIKEMLDSGRFKLLQ
;
A
#
# COMPACT_ATOMS: atom_id res chain seq x y z
N MET A 1 -0.02 12.04 0.84
CA MET A 1 0.92 12.66 -0.11
C MET A 1 2.20 11.87 -0.21
N GLY A 2 3.03 11.75 0.84
CA GLY A 2 4.33 11.06 0.72
C GLY A 2 4.33 9.53 0.59
N GLU A 3 3.36 8.79 1.16
CA GLU A 3 3.27 7.31 1.01
C GLU A 3 2.31 6.90 -0.11
N ILE A 4 1.08 7.42 -0.09
CA ILE A 4 0.04 7.00 -1.04
C ILE A 4 0.26 7.56 -2.45
N PHE A 5 0.82 8.78 -2.56
CA PHE A 5 1.07 9.43 -3.84
C PHE A 5 2.56 9.52 -4.17
N GLU A 6 3.42 8.91 -3.33
CA GLU A 6 4.89 8.92 -3.44
C GLU A 6 5.52 10.32 -3.65
N VAL A 7 4.81 11.37 -3.24
CA VAL A 7 5.22 12.77 -3.48
C VAL A 7 6.46 13.10 -2.65
N LYS A 8 7.54 13.50 -3.33
CA LYS A 8 8.79 13.91 -2.71
C LYS A 8 8.64 15.26 -1.99
N SER A 9 9.57 15.54 -1.08
CA SER A 9 9.51 16.77 -0.26
C SER A 9 9.47 18.06 -1.09
N ASN A 10 10.19 18.10 -2.22
CA ASN A 10 10.23 19.27 -3.10
C ASN A 10 8.92 19.46 -3.86
N GLU A 11 8.32 18.37 -4.32
CA GLU A 11 7.03 18.38 -5.02
C GLU A 11 5.90 18.78 -4.07
N GLY A 12 5.87 18.20 -2.87
CA GLY A 12 4.88 18.53 -1.85
C GLY A 12 5.01 19.96 -1.32
N ALA A 13 6.24 20.47 -1.25
CA ALA A 13 6.53 21.86 -0.94
C ALA A 13 6.00 22.82 -2.01
N TYR A 14 6.27 22.50 -3.29
CA TYR A 14 5.77 23.26 -4.43
C TYR A 14 4.25 23.30 -4.47
N ILE A 15 3.57 22.15 -4.32
CA ILE A 15 2.10 22.05 -4.35
C ILE A 15 1.45 22.88 -3.25
N LEU A 16 2.06 22.94 -2.07
CA LEU A 16 1.50 23.60 -0.89
C LEU A 16 2.04 25.02 -0.66
N ASP A 17 2.87 25.52 -1.57
CA ASP A 17 3.56 26.81 -1.49
C ASP A 17 4.28 27.02 -0.14
N ILE A 18 5.09 26.05 0.25
CA ILE A 18 5.90 26.05 1.49
C ILE A 18 7.32 25.56 1.21
N THR A 19 8.22 25.68 2.19
CA THR A 19 9.56 25.09 2.07
C THR A 19 9.54 23.56 2.19
N PRO A 20 10.49 22.84 1.56
CA PRO A 20 10.67 21.38 1.75
C PRO A 20 10.79 20.97 3.22
N GLU A 21 11.45 21.78 4.05
CA GLU A 21 11.61 21.57 5.50
C GLU A 21 10.26 21.63 6.20
N ALA A 22 9.45 22.66 5.88
CA ALA A 22 8.12 22.83 6.44
C ALA A 22 7.19 21.68 6.02
N PHE A 23 7.28 21.22 4.77
CA PHE A 23 6.54 20.06 4.29
C PHE A 23 6.89 18.80 5.09
N ARG A 24 8.18 18.46 5.21
CA ARG A 24 8.64 17.29 5.98
C ARG A 24 8.17 17.33 7.42
N GLN A 25 8.27 18.50 8.05
CA GLN A 25 7.88 18.66 9.45
C GLN A 25 6.35 18.55 9.65
N ARG A 26 5.56 19.14 8.75
CA ARG A 26 4.09 19.00 8.78
C ARG A 26 3.66 17.55 8.56
N LEU A 27 4.25 16.86 7.58
CA LEU A 27 3.96 15.45 7.31
C LEU A 27 4.31 14.56 8.50
N SER A 28 5.48 14.77 9.13
CA SER A 28 5.90 14.06 10.33
C SER A 28 4.91 14.26 11.49
N ARG A 29 4.50 15.50 11.75
CA ARG A 29 3.51 15.83 12.80
C ARG A 29 2.14 15.22 12.52
N ALA A 30 1.65 15.31 11.28
CA ALA A 30 0.38 14.71 10.87
C ALA A 30 0.38 13.19 11.08
N ARG A 31 1.45 12.50 10.68
CA ARG A 31 1.61 11.05 10.91
C ARG A 31 1.58 10.70 12.40
N LYS A 32 2.29 11.45 13.25
CA LYS A 32 2.26 11.25 14.71
C LYS A 32 0.87 11.45 15.28
N LEU A 33 0.15 12.47 14.82
CA LEU A 33 -1.20 12.77 15.28
C LEU A 33 -2.19 11.66 14.91
N ILE A 34 -2.17 11.20 13.65
CA ILE A 34 -3.02 10.11 13.18
C ILE A 34 -2.71 8.82 13.94
N ARG A 35 -1.43 8.46 14.11
CA ARG A 35 -1.04 7.29 14.91
C ARG A 35 -1.54 7.37 16.34
N LYS A 36 -1.36 8.52 17.00
CA LYS A 36 -1.86 8.75 18.37
C LYS A 36 -3.38 8.64 18.46
N PHE A 37 -4.10 9.15 17.47
CA PHE A 37 -5.55 9.01 17.39
C PHE A 37 -5.96 7.54 17.25
N MET A 38 -5.38 6.82 16.29
CA MET A 38 -5.74 5.42 16.04
C MET A 38 -5.41 4.52 17.23
N GLN A 39 -4.27 4.73 17.91
CA GLN A 39 -3.89 3.97 19.10
C GLN A 39 -4.95 4.02 20.21
N LYS A 40 -5.63 5.17 20.33
CA LYS A 40 -6.63 5.43 21.39
C LYS A 40 -8.07 5.11 20.99
N ASN A 41 -8.35 4.93 19.70
CA ASN A 41 -9.73 4.88 19.21
C ASN A 41 -10.01 3.69 18.30
N CYS A 42 -9.03 3.15 17.58
CA CYS A 42 -9.23 2.13 16.56
C CYS A 42 -9.08 0.72 17.16
N GLY A 43 -10.13 -0.09 17.05
CA GLY A 43 -10.17 -1.50 17.47
C GLY A 43 -9.25 -2.42 16.66
N LEU A 44 -8.87 -1.99 15.44
CA LEU A 44 -7.88 -2.71 14.61
C LEU A 44 -6.45 -2.54 15.14
N ILE A 45 -6.16 -1.42 15.80
CA ILE A 45 -4.82 -1.11 16.32
C ILE A 45 -4.68 -1.54 17.79
N ASN A 46 -5.74 -1.37 18.58
CA ASN A 46 -5.83 -1.90 19.94
C ASN A 46 -7.25 -2.46 20.12
N SER A 47 -7.34 -3.77 20.38
CA SER A 47 -8.60 -4.52 20.49
C SER A 47 -9.52 -4.02 21.61
N GLU A 48 -8.99 -3.34 22.63
CA GLU A 48 -9.76 -2.74 23.72
C GLU A 48 -10.56 -1.50 23.30
N ASN A 49 -10.22 -0.90 22.16
CA ASN A 49 -10.86 0.32 21.69
C ASN A 49 -12.26 0.04 21.08
N PRO A 50 -13.24 0.94 21.25
CA PRO A 50 -14.64 0.67 20.88
C PRO A 50 -14.92 0.72 19.36
N CYS A 51 -14.05 1.33 18.55
CA CYS A 51 -14.27 1.45 17.11
C CYS A 51 -13.87 0.15 16.40
N HIS A 52 -14.85 -0.70 16.10
CA HIS A 52 -14.65 -1.88 15.26
C HIS A 52 -15.29 -1.65 13.89
N CYS A 53 -14.60 -2.06 12.82
CA CYS A 53 -15.09 -1.93 11.45
C CYS A 53 -16.47 -2.60 11.26
N THR A 54 -16.75 -3.71 11.95
CA THR A 54 -18.06 -4.38 11.97
C THR A 54 -19.19 -3.51 12.53
N ARG A 55 -18.89 -2.59 13.45
CA ARG A 55 -19.83 -1.61 13.99
C ARG A 55 -19.88 -0.32 13.16
N PHE A 56 -18.77 0.06 12.54
CA PHE A 56 -18.68 1.25 11.69
C PHE A 56 -19.37 1.07 10.33
N ALA A 57 -19.17 -0.09 9.69
CA ALA A 57 -19.62 -0.35 8.32
C ALA A 57 -21.14 -0.12 8.11
N PRO A 58 -22.05 -0.58 8.99
CA PRO A 58 -23.49 -0.30 8.83
C PRO A 58 -23.81 1.19 8.85
N SER A 59 -23.14 1.97 9.71
CA SER A 59 -23.31 3.43 9.76
C SER A 59 -22.80 4.09 8.49
N ALA A 60 -21.63 3.68 8.00
CA ALA A 60 -21.05 4.18 6.75
C ALA A 60 -21.90 3.85 5.51
N VAL A 61 -22.62 2.73 5.52
CA VAL A 61 -23.64 2.43 4.51
C VAL A 61 -24.83 3.38 4.64
N LYS A 62 -25.34 3.57 5.86
CA LYS A 62 -26.49 4.47 6.13
C LYS A 62 -26.21 5.92 5.73
N THR A 63 -24.98 6.40 5.91
CA THR A 63 -24.57 7.76 5.53
C THR A 63 -24.14 7.88 4.07
N GLY A 64 -24.14 6.78 3.31
CA GLY A 64 -23.78 6.76 1.89
C GLY A 64 -22.27 6.81 1.61
N TRP A 65 -21.43 6.71 2.65
CA TRP A 65 -19.97 6.59 2.50
C TRP A 65 -19.57 5.27 1.84
N ILE A 66 -20.29 4.20 2.16
CA ILE A 66 -20.16 2.89 1.50
C ILE A 66 -21.44 2.68 0.67
N LYS A 67 -21.27 2.35 -0.61
CA LYS A 67 -22.37 1.94 -1.50
C LYS A 67 -22.32 0.42 -1.68
N PRO A 68 -23.15 -0.37 -0.98
CA PRO A 68 -23.11 -1.84 -1.04
C PRO A 68 -23.29 -2.38 -2.46
N GLU A 69 -24.08 -1.69 -3.27
CA GLU A 69 -24.36 -2.03 -4.68
C GLU A 69 -23.17 -1.78 -5.61
N LYS A 70 -22.16 -1.02 -5.16
CA LYS A 70 -21.01 -0.62 -5.98
C LYS A 70 -19.72 -0.62 -5.16
N LEU A 71 -19.32 -1.80 -4.70
CA LEU A 71 -18.04 -2.00 -4.03
C LEU A 71 -16.91 -2.13 -5.06
N ILE A 72 -16.09 -1.10 -5.20
CA ILE A 72 -15.02 -1.01 -6.21
C ILE A 72 -13.92 -2.06 -5.97
N PHE A 73 -13.68 -2.44 -4.71
CA PHE A 73 -12.58 -3.32 -4.30
C PHE A 73 -13.02 -4.69 -3.78
N ALA A 74 -14.33 -5.00 -3.77
CA ALA A 74 -14.84 -6.26 -3.22
C ALA A 74 -15.24 -7.29 -4.30
N ASN A 75 -15.05 -6.97 -5.58
CA ASN A 75 -15.48 -7.81 -6.69
C ASN A 75 -14.42 -8.84 -7.13
N HIS A 76 -13.25 -8.85 -6.50
CA HIS A 76 -12.21 -9.84 -6.77
C HIS A 76 -12.52 -11.18 -6.08
N GLU A 77 -12.06 -12.27 -6.69
CA GLU A 77 -12.18 -13.61 -6.12
C GLU A 77 -11.31 -13.72 -4.85
N CYS A 78 -11.95 -13.73 -3.67
CA CYS A 78 -11.25 -13.97 -2.41
C CYS A 78 -11.05 -15.47 -2.18
N LYS A 79 -9.83 -15.96 -2.37
CA LYS A 79 -9.46 -17.35 -2.07
C LYS A 79 -9.10 -17.58 -0.60
N HIS A 80 -8.86 -16.51 0.16
CA HIS A 80 -8.58 -16.57 1.61
C HIS A 80 -9.86 -16.36 2.41
N GLN A 81 -10.04 -17.16 3.47
CA GLN A 81 -11.15 -16.98 4.39
C GLN A 81 -10.84 -15.88 5.40
N ALA A 82 -11.89 -15.24 5.93
CA ALA A 82 -11.75 -14.27 7.01
C ALA A 82 -11.18 -14.97 8.27
N GLY A 83 -9.87 -14.86 8.47
CA GLY A 83 -9.14 -15.53 9.56
C GLY A 83 -7.77 -16.10 9.15
N ASP A 84 -7.51 -16.31 7.86
CA ASP A 84 -6.24 -16.86 7.33
C ASP A 84 -5.11 -15.82 7.25
N PHE A 85 -5.15 -14.80 8.10
CA PHE A 85 -4.11 -13.79 8.09
C PHE A 85 -2.89 -14.30 8.87
N ASP A 86 -1.92 -14.85 8.16
CA ASP A 86 -0.62 -15.25 8.71
C ASP A 86 0.36 -14.06 8.68
N GLU A 87 0.98 -13.77 9.82
CA GLU A 87 1.98 -12.71 9.94
C GLU A 87 3.23 -12.98 9.08
N SER A 88 3.45 -14.24 8.69
CA SER A 88 4.52 -14.64 7.75
C SER A 88 4.45 -13.93 6.40
N TYR A 89 3.24 -13.58 5.91
CA TYR A 89 3.07 -12.84 4.66
C TYR A 89 3.68 -11.44 4.71
N PHE A 90 3.69 -10.77 5.87
CA PHE A 90 4.35 -9.47 6.00
C PHE A 90 5.87 -9.59 5.87
N HIS A 91 6.45 -10.66 6.41
CA HIS A 91 7.88 -10.92 6.28
C HIS A 91 8.28 -11.17 4.82
N GLU A 92 7.50 -11.95 4.09
CA GLU A 92 7.74 -12.21 2.66
C GLU A 92 7.66 -10.92 1.83
N ILE A 93 6.65 -10.08 2.09
CA ILE A 93 6.52 -8.77 1.40
C ILE A 93 7.69 -7.85 1.73
N ASP A 94 8.16 -7.78 2.97
CA ASP A 94 9.29 -6.94 3.35
C ASP A 94 10.59 -7.42 2.69
N GLU A 95 10.80 -8.73 2.61
CA GLU A 95 11.95 -9.34 1.92
C GLU A 95 11.94 -9.02 0.42
N LEU A 96 10.79 -9.19 -0.25
CA LEU A 96 10.63 -8.83 -1.67
C LEU A 96 10.88 -7.33 -1.92
N ASN A 97 10.42 -6.45 -1.02
CA ASN A 97 10.67 -5.01 -1.13
C ASN A 97 12.16 -4.66 -0.95
N ARG A 98 12.87 -5.33 -0.04
CA ARG A 98 14.32 -5.15 0.12
C ARG A 98 15.08 -5.57 -1.13
N ILE A 99 14.72 -6.72 -1.72
CA ILE A 99 15.30 -7.18 -2.99
C ILE A 99 15.01 -6.18 -4.11
N SER A 100 13.75 -5.75 -4.25
CA SER A 100 13.37 -4.74 -5.25
C SER A 100 14.16 -3.44 -5.11
N THR A 101 14.40 -2.99 -3.87
CA THR A 101 15.19 -1.80 -3.58
C THR A 101 16.64 -1.97 -4.03
N LEU A 102 17.27 -3.13 -3.76
CA LEU A 102 18.62 -3.46 -4.21
C LEU A 102 18.74 -3.38 -5.75
N PHE A 103 17.81 -4.02 -6.46
CA PHE A 103 17.78 -4.00 -7.93
C PHE A 103 17.58 -2.57 -8.48
N ARG A 104 16.71 -1.78 -7.84
CA ARG A 104 16.47 -0.38 -8.24
C ARG A 104 17.64 0.55 -7.92
N SER A 105 18.42 0.28 -6.86
CA SER A 105 19.60 1.07 -6.50
C SER A 105 20.82 0.76 -7.36
N HIS A 106 20.84 -0.39 -8.04
CA HIS A 106 21.88 -0.78 -9.00
C HIS A 106 21.33 -0.76 -10.42
N LEU A 107 21.08 0.44 -10.95
CA LEU A 107 20.66 0.68 -12.34
C LEU A 107 21.66 0.16 -13.39
N ASP A 108 22.89 -0.15 -12.97
CA ASP A 108 23.96 -0.67 -13.82
C ASP A 108 24.01 -2.20 -13.85
N TYR A 109 23.02 -2.90 -13.28
CA TYR A 109 22.90 -4.35 -13.40
C TYR A 109 22.62 -4.75 -14.86
N ALA A 110 23.68 -4.95 -15.62
CA ALA A 110 23.65 -5.51 -16.95
C ALA A 110 23.46 -7.03 -16.84
N ALA A 111 22.21 -7.47 -16.75
CA ALA A 111 21.89 -8.89 -16.87
C ALA A 111 22.41 -9.40 -18.24
N PRO A 112 22.98 -10.62 -18.32
CA PRO A 112 23.45 -11.17 -19.58
C PRO A 112 22.37 -11.09 -20.66
N GLU A 113 22.71 -10.66 -21.88
CA GLU A 113 21.73 -10.50 -22.96
C GLU A 113 20.95 -11.80 -23.24
N THR A 114 21.61 -12.95 -23.07
CA THR A 114 21.00 -14.27 -23.17
C THR A 114 19.89 -14.50 -22.14
N PHE A 115 20.07 -14.02 -20.91
CA PHE A 115 19.07 -14.13 -19.85
C PHE A 115 17.88 -13.19 -20.09
N ILE A 116 18.15 -11.95 -20.52
CA ILE A 116 17.08 -11.01 -20.92
C ILE A 116 16.28 -11.58 -22.10
N GLY A 117 16.96 -12.16 -23.09
CA GLY A 117 16.34 -12.83 -24.22
C GLY A 117 15.39 -13.94 -23.79
N SER A 118 15.87 -14.85 -22.93
CA SER A 118 15.04 -15.94 -22.39
C SER A 118 13.83 -15.44 -21.61
N ILE A 119 13.96 -14.38 -20.79
CA ILE A 119 12.81 -13.81 -20.07
C ILE A 119 11.82 -13.18 -21.06
N LYS A 120 12.27 -12.45 -22.07
CA LYS A 120 11.39 -11.85 -23.09
C LYS A 120 10.63 -12.93 -23.87
N GLU A 121 11.31 -13.96 -24.36
CA GLU A 121 10.66 -15.10 -25.01
C GLU A 121 9.64 -15.77 -24.09
N MET A 122 9.98 -15.92 -22.82
CA MET A 122 9.08 -16.50 -21.82
C MET A 122 7.83 -15.63 -21.59
N LEU A 123 7.96 -14.31 -21.55
CA LEU A 123 6.85 -13.35 -21.44
C LEU A 123 5.98 -13.35 -22.72
N ASP A 124 6.62 -13.29 -23.89
CA ASP A 124 5.97 -13.23 -25.20
C ASP A 124 5.33 -14.57 -25.60
N SER A 125 5.72 -15.68 -24.96
CA SER A 125 5.14 -17.00 -25.20
C SER A 125 3.64 -17.09 -24.89
N GLY A 126 3.05 -16.07 -24.26
CA GLY A 126 1.62 -16.04 -23.88
C GLY A 126 1.23 -17.12 -22.87
N ARG A 127 2.23 -17.82 -22.30
CA ARG A 127 2.02 -18.89 -21.31
C ARG A 127 1.55 -18.34 -19.96
N PHE A 128 1.78 -17.06 -19.69
CA PHE A 128 1.32 -16.41 -18.47
C PHE A 128 0.10 -15.53 -18.77
N LYS A 129 -1.08 -16.03 -18.42
CA LYS A 129 -2.36 -15.31 -18.53
C LYS A 129 -2.41 -13.97 -17.77
N LEU A 130 -1.49 -13.75 -16.83
CA LEU A 130 -1.44 -12.56 -15.99
C LEU A 130 -0.72 -11.37 -16.65
N LEU A 131 0.00 -11.62 -17.75
CA LEU A 131 0.86 -10.65 -18.44
C LEU A 131 0.42 -10.38 -19.89
N GLN A 132 -0.78 -10.87 -20.25
CA GLN A 132 -1.47 -10.55 -21.51
C GLN A 132 -2.49 -9.43 -21.31
#